data_AF-A0A964KV46-F1
#
_entry.id   AF-A0A964KV46-F1
#
_cell.length_a   1.000
_cell.length_b   1.000
_cell.length_c   1.000
_cell.angle_alpha   90.00
_cell.angle_beta   90.00
_cell.angle_gamma   90.00
#
_symmetry.space_group_name_H-M   'P 1'
#
loop_
_entity.id
_entity.type
_entity.pdbx_description
1 polymer ?
#
loop_
_entity_poly.entity_id
_entity_poly.type
_entity_poly.pdbx_seq_one_letter_code
_entity_poly.pdbx_strand_id
1 'polypeptide(L)'
;MDDEWLRGFIAQAQWVFAKTMPDSPHWYTLRRTNDSAEFERAVLDIRTFGYTRRYKGYDYTSYDLDCWYYWSMGAPLEETILINRAQLDVETDGPLGPSGSSVEELQ
;
A
#
# COMPACT_ATOMS: atom_id res chain seq x y z
N MET A 1 -11.08 -11.29 2.24
CA MET A 1 -9.87 -12.11 2.47
C MET A 1 -9.73 -12.25 3.97
N ASP A 2 -9.10 -13.32 4.45
CA ASP A 2 -8.57 -13.34 5.82
C ASP A 2 -7.15 -12.77 5.77
N ASP A 3 -6.96 -11.61 6.40
CA ASP A 3 -5.74 -10.82 6.28
C ASP A 3 -4.58 -11.38 7.12
N GLU A 4 -4.83 -12.42 7.94
CA GLU A 4 -3.82 -13.01 8.83
C GLU A 4 -2.58 -13.49 8.07
N TRP A 5 -2.76 -14.14 6.93
CA TRP A 5 -1.63 -14.60 6.12
C TRP A 5 -0.81 -13.42 5.56
N LEU A 6 -1.48 -12.41 4.99
CA LEU A 6 -0.82 -11.24 4.40
C LEU A 6 -0.07 -10.44 5.48
N ARG A 7 -0.68 -10.30 6.66
CA ARG A 7 -0.07 -9.72 7.85
C ARG A 7 1.21 -10.47 8.26
N GLY A 8 1.16 -11.80 8.25
CA GLY A 8 2.32 -12.66 8.51
C GLY A 8 3.45 -12.46 7.51
N PHE A 9 3.14 -12.43 6.21
CA PHE A 9 4.11 -12.15 5.15
C PHE A 9 4.77 -10.78 5.31
N ILE A 10 3.96 -9.72 5.48
CA ILE A 10 4.44 -8.34 5.61
C ILE A 10 5.33 -8.14 6.83
N ALA A 11 5.02 -8.82 7.94
CA ALA A 11 5.79 -8.75 9.18
C ALA A 11 7.20 -9.37 9.05
N GLN A 12 7.35 -10.39 8.21
CA GLN A 12 8.62 -11.07 7.96
C GLN A 12 9.45 -10.44 6.84
N ALA A 13 8.79 -9.73 5.92
CA ALA A 13 9.43 -9.11 4.77
C ALA A 13 10.52 -8.10 5.19
N GLN A 14 11.64 -8.11 4.47
CA GLN A 14 12.69 -7.10 4.64
C GLN A 14 12.31 -5.80 3.94
N TRP A 15 12.18 -4.72 4.71
CA TRP A 15 11.78 -3.40 4.19
C TRP A 15 12.98 -2.47 4.03
N VAL A 16 13.06 -1.80 2.88
CA VAL A 16 14.07 -0.80 2.55
C VAL A 16 13.40 0.56 2.43
N PHE A 17 13.91 1.57 3.14
CA PHE A 17 13.41 2.94 3.03
C PHE A 17 13.86 3.59 1.71
N ALA A 18 12.91 4.16 0.96
CA ALA A 18 13.18 4.82 -0.31
C ALA A 18 13.70 6.25 -0.12
N LYS A 19 15.03 6.41 -0.17
CA LYS A 19 15.70 7.71 0.07
C LYS A 19 15.53 8.74 -1.04
N THR A 20 15.12 8.32 -2.23
CA THR A 20 15.10 9.17 -3.43
C THR A 20 13.85 10.03 -3.57
N MET A 21 12.82 9.81 -2.74
CA MET A 21 11.57 10.60 -2.73
C MET A 21 11.27 11.14 -1.33
N PRO A 22 11.94 12.21 -0.89
CA PRO A 22 11.77 12.75 0.47
C PRO A 22 10.34 13.24 0.75
N ASP A 23 9.65 13.77 -0.25
CA ASP A 23 8.27 14.28 -0.12
C ASP A 23 7.20 13.18 -0.09
N SER A 24 7.59 11.92 -0.22
CA SER A 24 6.69 10.77 -0.17
C SER A 24 7.41 9.61 0.51
N PRO A 25 7.55 9.66 1.85
CA PRO A 25 8.26 8.64 2.60
C PRO A 25 7.55 7.30 2.47
N HIS A 26 8.24 6.34 1.85
CA HIS A 26 7.73 4.99 1.67
C HIS A 26 8.88 3.98 1.80
N TRP A 27 8.50 2.72 1.96
CA TRP A 27 9.38 1.57 2.02
C TRP A 27 9.01 0.59 0.91
N TYR A 28 9.94 -0.27 0.54
CA TYR A 28 9.67 -1.37 -0.36
C TYR A 28 10.33 -2.66 0.13
N THR A 29 9.73 -3.78 -0.22
CA THR A 29 10.34 -5.11 -0.13
C THR A 29 10.53 -5.68 -1.53
N LEU A 30 11.59 -6.45 -1.74
CA LEU A 30 11.96 -6.96 -3.06
C LEU A 30 11.57 -8.42 -3.20
N ARG A 31 11.08 -8.82 -4.38
CA ARG A 31 10.79 -10.22 -4.69
C ARG A 31 11.95 -11.15 -4.36
N ARG A 32 13.18 -10.76 -4.71
CA ARG A 32 14.41 -11.56 -4.48
C ARG A 32 14.77 -11.77 -3.01
N THR A 33 14.18 -11.03 -2.08
CA THR A 33 14.44 -11.16 -0.63
C THR A 33 13.33 -11.92 0.09
N ASN A 34 12.35 -12.45 -0.63
CA ASN A 34 11.23 -13.21 -0.09
C ASN A 34 11.11 -14.53 -0.86
N ASP A 35 10.32 -15.48 -0.32
CA ASP A 35 9.86 -16.60 -1.14
C ASP A 35 9.04 -16.09 -2.32
N SER A 36 9.28 -16.63 -3.53
CA SER A 36 8.64 -16.12 -4.74
C SER A 36 7.15 -16.39 -4.79
N ALA A 37 6.69 -17.54 -4.31
CA ALA A 37 5.27 -17.88 -4.34
C ALA A 37 4.50 -17.06 -3.30
N GLU A 38 5.09 -16.84 -2.12
CA GLU A 38 4.51 -15.94 -1.12
C GLU A 38 4.47 -14.49 -1.62
N PHE A 39 5.54 -14.01 -2.24
CA PHE A 39 5.55 -12.68 -2.82
C PHE A 39 4.45 -12.49 -3.89
N GLU A 40 4.32 -13.46 -4.82
CA GLU A 40 3.28 -13.42 -5.84
C GLU A 40 1.87 -13.45 -5.25
N ARG A 41 1.64 -14.30 -4.23
CA ARG A 41 0.38 -14.33 -3.51
C ARG A 41 0.07 -12.98 -2.87
N ALA A 42 1.03 -12.34 -2.21
CA ALA A 42 0.84 -11.03 -1.61
C ALA A 42 0.51 -9.95 -2.67
N VAL A 43 1.16 -9.98 -3.83
CA VAL A 43 0.84 -9.07 -4.96
C VAL A 43 -0.59 -9.30 -5.46
N LEU A 44 -1.00 -10.57 -5.60
CA LEU A 44 -2.36 -10.92 -6.02
C LEU A 44 -3.40 -10.48 -5.00
N ASP A 45 -3.17 -10.73 -3.72
CA ASP A 45 -4.04 -10.30 -2.63
C ASP A 45 -4.24 -8.77 -2.64
N ILE A 46 -3.15 -8.00 -2.77
CA ILE A 46 -3.21 -6.53 -2.91
C ILE A 46 -4.04 -6.12 -4.14
N ARG A 47 -3.83 -6.77 -5.29
CA ARG A 47 -4.52 -6.41 -6.55
C ARG A 47 -5.99 -6.80 -6.57
N THR A 48 -6.33 -7.95 -5.97
CA THR A 48 -7.68 -8.50 -5.97
C THR A 48 -8.59 -7.81 -4.95
N PHE A 49 -8.06 -7.49 -3.77
CA PHE A 49 -8.85 -6.91 -2.68
C PHE A 49 -8.57 -5.42 -2.44
N GLY A 50 -7.57 -4.86 -3.14
CA GLY A 50 -7.27 -3.43 -3.08
C GLY A 50 -8.29 -2.57 -3.80
N TYR A 51 -8.10 -1.26 -3.65
CA TYR A 51 -8.90 -0.23 -4.28
C TYR A 51 -7.99 0.77 -5.00
N THR A 52 -8.57 1.56 -5.90
CA THR A 52 -7.82 2.57 -6.63
C THR A 52 -7.45 3.75 -5.72
N ARG A 53 -6.15 4.00 -5.58
CA ARG A 53 -5.59 5.18 -4.92
C ARG A 53 -4.87 6.06 -5.95
N ARG A 54 -5.28 7.32 -6.03
CA ARG A 54 -4.67 8.32 -6.93
C ARG A 54 -3.44 8.94 -6.28
N TYR A 55 -2.30 8.93 -6.98
CA TYR A 55 -1.07 9.61 -6.54
C TYR A 55 -0.42 10.33 -7.72
N LYS A 56 -0.20 11.65 -7.58
CA LYS A 56 0.41 12.53 -8.61
C LYS A 56 -0.15 12.29 -10.03
N GLY A 57 -1.47 12.09 -10.14
CA GLY A 57 -2.14 11.87 -11.43
C GLY A 57 -2.22 10.40 -11.89
N TYR A 58 -1.58 9.46 -11.20
CA TYR A 58 -1.58 8.04 -11.52
C TYR A 58 -2.49 7.23 -10.59
N ASP A 59 -3.18 6.23 -11.15
CA ASP A 59 -3.98 5.28 -10.39
C ASP A 59 -3.15 4.05 -10.03
N TYR A 60 -3.10 3.73 -8.74
CA TYR A 60 -2.47 2.52 -8.21
C TYR A 60 -3.51 1.70 -7.45
N THR A 61 -3.53 0.38 -7.69
CA THR A 61 -4.26 -0.53 -6.81
C THR A 61 -3.49 -0.64 -5.50
N SER A 62 -4.11 -0.15 -4.43
CA SER A 62 -3.56 -0.15 -3.08
C SER A 62 -4.45 -0.95 -2.15
N TYR A 63 -3.85 -1.58 -1.16
CA TYR A 63 -4.57 -2.32 -0.14
C TYR A 63 -4.14 -1.81 1.24
N ASP A 64 -5.10 -1.47 2.09
CA ASP A 64 -4.84 -0.94 3.43
C ASP A 64 -4.84 -2.09 4.44
N LEU A 65 -3.81 -2.15 5.28
CA LEU A 65 -3.70 -3.12 6.36
C LEU A 65 -2.98 -2.49 7.55
N ASP A 66 -3.66 -2.49 8.70
CA ASP A 66 -3.25 -1.76 9.90
C ASP A 66 -3.04 -0.27 9.64
N CYS A 67 -1.86 0.26 9.96
CA CYS A 67 -1.48 1.66 9.78
C CYS A 67 -0.75 1.92 8.45
N TRP A 68 -0.86 1.01 7.48
CA TRP A 68 -0.10 1.05 6.24
C TRP A 68 -1.00 0.78 5.04
N TYR A 69 -0.62 1.32 3.89
CA TYR A 69 -1.14 0.89 2.60
C TYR A 69 -0.02 0.32 1.74
N TYR A 70 -0.36 -0.67 0.92
CA TYR A 70 0.56 -1.48 0.14
C TYR A 70 0.19 -1.43 -1.34
N TRP A 71 1.18 -1.33 -2.23
CA TRP A 71 0.94 -1.32 -3.68
C TRP A 71 2.12 -1.88 -4.47
N SER A 72 1.87 -2.32 -5.70
CA SER A 72 2.91 -2.57 -6.71
C SER A 72 2.83 -1.54 -7.84
N MET A 73 3.82 -1.53 -8.74
CA MET A 73 3.92 -0.56 -9.83
C MET A 73 3.02 -0.86 -11.04
N GLY A 74 2.16 -1.90 -10.99
CA GLY A 74 1.23 -2.24 -12.06
C GLY A 74 1.79 -3.12 -13.20
N ALA A 75 3.04 -3.58 -13.10
CA ALA A 75 3.61 -4.55 -14.04
C ALA A 75 2.85 -5.89 -14.04
N PRO A 76 2.95 -6.74 -15.09
CA PRO A 76 2.55 -8.14 -15.02
C PRO A 76 3.08 -8.85 -13.77
N LEU A 77 2.40 -9.90 -13.30
CA LEU A 77 2.76 -10.56 -12.04
C LEU A 77 4.20 -11.09 -12.07
N GLU A 78 4.58 -11.73 -13.18
CA GLU A 78 5.91 -12.27 -13.44
C GLU A 78 7.02 -11.21 -13.48
N GLU A 79 6.67 -9.97 -13.87
CA GLU A 79 7.59 -8.83 -13.91
C GLU A 79 7.57 -7.98 -12.63
N THR A 80 6.65 -8.26 -11.71
CA THR A 80 6.56 -7.51 -10.45
C THR A 80 7.72 -7.86 -9.54
N ILE A 81 8.60 -6.88 -9.27
CA ILE A 81 9.82 -7.09 -8.48
C ILE A 81 9.77 -6.50 -7.07
N LEU A 82 8.76 -5.69 -6.75
CA LEU A 82 8.65 -5.03 -5.46
C LEU A 82 7.21 -4.81 -5.03
N ILE A 83 7.00 -4.77 -3.72
CA ILE A 83 5.81 -4.25 -3.06
C ILE A 83 6.26 -3.04 -2.26
N ASN A 84 5.59 -1.91 -2.45
CA ASN A 84 5.78 -0.70 -1.67
C ASN A 84 4.80 -0.69 -0.48
N ARG A 85 5.16 0.06 0.56
CA ARG A 85 4.26 0.47 1.62
C ARG A 85 4.53 1.90 2.08
N ALA A 86 3.50 2.58 2.54
CA ALA A 86 3.62 3.86 3.22
C ALA A 86 2.58 3.94 4.33
N GLN A 87 2.83 4.81 5.31
CA GLN A 87 1.89 4.97 6.42
C GLN A 87 0.60 5.57 5.88
N LEU A 88 -0.52 5.05 6.38
CA LEU A 88 -1.77 5.76 6.25
C LEU A 88 -1.64 7.09 7.01
N ASP A 89 -2.15 8.17 6.43
CA ASP A 89 -2.51 9.34 7.21
C ASP A 89 -3.73 8.96 8.04
N VAL A 90 -3.49 8.17 9.09
CA VAL A 90 -4.41 8.05 10.20
C VAL A 90 -4.35 9.41 10.89
N GLU A 91 -5.31 10.27 10.54
CA GLU A 91 -5.78 11.30 11.47
C GLU A 91 -5.84 10.61 12.84
N THR A 92 -5.03 11.08 13.79
CA THR A 92 -5.09 10.60 15.18
C THR A 92 -6.41 11.08 15.76
N ASP A 93 -7.51 10.45 15.38
CA ASP A 93 -8.82 10.81 15.88
C ASP A 93 -9.01 10.11 17.23
N GLY A 94 -8.97 10.94 18.29
CA GLY A 94 -9.84 10.74 19.44
C GLY A 94 -11.30 10.53 19.00
N PRO A 95 -12.19 10.11 19.90
CA PRO A 95 -13.41 9.39 19.53
C PRO A 95 -14.30 10.15 18.54
N LEU A 96 -14.51 9.50 17.39
CA LEU A 96 -15.54 9.67 16.35
C LEU A 96 -16.61 10.74 16.63
N GLY A 97 -16.52 11.85 15.90
CA GLY A 97 -17.65 12.73 15.59
C GLY A 97 -17.87 12.78 14.07
N PRO A 98 -19.12 12.92 13.57
CA PRO A 98 -19.36 12.96 12.14
C PRO A 98 -19.04 14.37 11.63
N SER A 99 -18.09 14.52 10.70
CA SER A 99 -17.95 15.76 9.94
C SER A 99 -18.48 15.54 8.53
N GLY A 100 -19.68 16.07 8.30
CA GLY A 100 -20.24 16.25 6.98
C GLY A 100 -19.58 17.42 6.23
N SER A 101 -19.54 17.27 4.92
CA SER A 101 -19.50 18.25 3.82
C SER A 101 -18.99 19.68 4.05
N SER A 102 -18.08 20.12 3.17
CA SER A 102 -18.40 21.28 2.30
C SER A 102 -17.66 21.24 0.96
N VAL A 103 -18.47 21.41 -0.07
CA VAL A 103 -18.14 21.84 -1.43
C VAL A 103 -17.98 23.35 -1.42
N GLU A 104 -16.93 23.91 -2.03
CA GLU A 104 -16.88 25.30 -2.53
C GLU A 104 -16.05 25.25 -3.83
N GLU A 105 -16.66 25.31 -5.01
CA GLU A 105 -17.12 26.48 -5.78
C GLU A 105 -16.00 27.43 -6.25
N LEU A 106 -15.98 27.60 -7.58
CA LEU A 106 -15.09 28.41 -8.39
C LEU A 106 -15.26 29.91 -8.11
N GLN A 107 -14.14 30.64 -8.09
CA GLN A 107 -14.04 32.01 -8.58
C GLN A 107 -12.74 32.19 -9.37
#